data_AF-A0A2D9PHK0-F1
#
_entry.id   AF-A0A2D9PHK0-F1
#
_cell.length_a   1.000
_cell.length_b   1.000
_cell.length_c   1.000
_cell.angle_alpha   90.00
_cell.angle_beta   90.00
_cell.angle_gamma   90.00
#
_symmetry.space_group_name_H-M   'P 1'
#
loop_
_entity.id
_entity.type
_entity.pdbx_description
1 polymer ?
#
loop_
_entity_poly.entity_id
_entity_poly.type
_entity_poly.pdbx_seq_one_letter_code
_entity_poly.pdbx_strand_id
1 'polypeptide(L)'
;MRYWYKPISVFLSINLIIAQVSGGKSQEASKLVHVGYVGESVENISENYQNLVHQKMLSLVNQNFYEFYSPGDLSKSHRKHLDKILLNKEDSLSNDLSILAKAANLDYIFVTVLNNISEDPKRVMLKGEFLRYQANTNELYRYEMLSYAEDINLHIQAIKKEMIDTIPHSVHTIGRNRTYILAGIAIILALALSQSFTDLGKYLAGGDGSEKDTTPPIGN
;
A
#
# COMPACT_ATOMS: atom_id res chain seq x y z
N MET A 1 24.42 0.06 37.98
CA MET A 1 23.76 -0.65 36.87
C MET A 1 24.29 -0.10 35.56
N ARG A 2 25.13 -0.86 34.85
CA ARG A 2 26.08 -0.35 33.84
C ARG A 2 25.76 -0.97 32.47
N TYR A 3 25.29 -0.11 31.55
CA TYR A 3 25.25 -0.21 30.08
C TYR A 3 25.27 -1.61 29.43
N TRP A 4 24.10 -2.27 29.29
CA TRP A 4 23.98 -3.51 28.49
C TRP A 4 23.11 -3.40 27.23
N TYR A 5 22.57 -2.21 26.93
CA TYR A 5 21.63 -2.00 25.81
C TYR A 5 22.30 -1.61 24.48
N LYS A 6 23.58 -1.25 24.50
CA LYS A 6 24.33 -0.77 23.31
C LYS A 6 24.53 -1.85 22.22
N PRO A 7 24.83 -3.14 22.50
CA PRO A 7 25.05 -4.12 21.43
C PRO A 7 23.74 -4.57 20.75
N ILE A 8 22.61 -4.57 21.46
CA ILE A 8 21.32 -5.01 20.94
C ILE A 8 20.80 -4.04 19.87
N SER A 9 20.98 -2.74 20.07
CA SER A 9 20.62 -1.68 19.12
C SER A 9 21.36 -1.80 17.77
N VAL A 10 22.66 -2.16 17.81
CA VAL A 10 23.49 -2.33 16.62
C VAL A 10 23.10 -3.60 15.84
N PHE A 11 22.83 -4.70 16.55
CA PHE A 11 22.34 -5.93 15.91
C PHE A 11 20.95 -5.76 15.29
N LEU A 12 20.07 -4.96 15.92
CA LEU A 12 18.74 -4.70 15.37
C LEU A 12 18.82 -3.86 14.08
N SER A 13 19.70 -2.87 14.04
CA SER A 13 19.87 -1.98 12.88
C SER A 13 20.54 -2.69 11.69
N ILE A 14 21.52 -3.56 11.94
CA ILE A 14 22.15 -4.39 10.89
C ILE A 14 21.14 -5.40 10.31
N ASN A 15 20.32 -6.04 11.15
CA ASN A 15 19.29 -6.96 10.65
C ASN A 15 18.19 -6.24 9.87
N LEU A 16 17.82 -5.00 10.26
CA LEU A 16 16.86 -4.20 9.50
C LEU A 16 17.39 -3.88 8.11
N ILE A 17 18.68 -3.55 7.98
CA ILE A 17 19.34 -3.26 6.70
C ILE A 17 19.43 -4.53 5.84
N ILE A 18 19.80 -5.68 6.42
CA ILE A 18 19.89 -6.95 5.69
C ILE A 18 18.51 -7.44 5.25
N ALA A 19 17.46 -7.25 6.04
CA ALA A 19 16.08 -7.56 5.65
C ALA A 19 15.61 -6.72 4.45
N GLN A 20 16.08 -5.47 4.33
CA GLN A 20 15.79 -4.62 3.17
C GLN A 20 16.57 -5.05 1.92
N VAL A 21 17.79 -5.57 2.07
CA VAL A 21 18.66 -5.99 0.95
C VAL A 21 18.32 -7.40 0.45
N SER A 22 17.90 -8.31 1.33
CA SER A 22 17.62 -9.72 1.00
C SER A 22 16.28 -9.94 0.28
N GLY A 23 15.37 -8.96 0.32
CA GLY A 23 14.10 -8.99 -0.42
C GLY A 23 14.23 -8.55 -1.89
N GLY A 24 15.40 -8.08 -2.31
CA GLY A 24 15.65 -7.57 -3.66
C GLY A 24 15.88 -8.68 -4.68
N LYS A 25 14.85 -9.46 -5.02
CA LYS A 25 14.80 -9.97 -6.39
C LYS A 25 14.71 -8.74 -7.29
N SER A 26 15.65 -8.63 -8.23
CA SER A 26 15.73 -7.56 -9.23
C SER A 26 14.34 -7.31 -9.83
N GLN A 27 13.66 -6.29 -9.34
CA GLN A 27 12.45 -5.77 -9.97
C GLN A 27 12.94 -4.97 -11.17
N GLU A 28 12.76 -5.54 -12.37
CA GLU A 28 12.59 -4.73 -13.58
C GLU A 28 11.74 -3.51 -13.20
N ALA A 29 12.23 -2.31 -13.56
CA ALA A 29 11.68 -1.02 -13.15
C ALA A 29 10.16 -1.10 -12.88
N SER A 30 9.78 -1.21 -11.60
CA SER A 30 8.40 -1.43 -11.19
C SER A 30 7.57 -0.25 -11.67
N LYS A 31 6.94 -0.39 -12.84
CA LYS A 31 6.04 0.62 -13.42
C LYS A 31 4.98 0.93 -12.37
N LEU A 32 4.78 2.22 -12.09
CA LEU A 32 3.71 2.65 -11.20
C LEU A 32 2.37 2.26 -11.83
N VAL A 33 1.59 1.44 -11.12
CA VAL A 33 0.28 0.98 -11.56
C VAL A 33 -0.75 2.00 -11.09
N HIS A 34 -1.59 2.46 -12.00
CA HIS A 34 -2.68 3.40 -11.70
C HIS A 34 -4.01 2.66 -11.75
N VAL A 35 -4.78 2.75 -10.67
CA VAL A 35 -6.07 2.06 -10.52
C VAL A 35 -7.15 3.09 -10.24
N GLY A 36 -8.20 3.12 -11.05
CA GLY A 36 -9.35 3.99 -10.84
C GLY A 36 -10.59 3.23 -10.40
N TYR A 37 -11.37 3.83 -9.52
CA TYR A 37 -12.73 3.38 -9.22
C TYR A 37 -13.74 4.42 -9.70
N VAL A 38 -14.63 4.03 -10.62
CA VAL A 38 -15.62 4.94 -11.21
C VAL A 38 -16.78 5.20 -10.26
N GLY A 39 -17.13 4.21 -9.44
CA GLY A 39 -18.28 4.23 -8.54
C GLY A 39 -19.29 3.15 -8.86
N GLU A 40 -20.50 3.35 -8.34
CA GLU A 40 -21.59 2.39 -8.36
C GLU A 40 -22.76 2.88 -9.23
N SER A 41 -23.28 2.01 -10.08
CA SER A 41 -24.61 2.15 -10.66
C SER A 41 -25.56 1.28 -9.84
N VAL A 42 -26.47 1.93 -9.09
CA VAL A 42 -27.37 1.25 -8.14
C VAL A 42 -28.82 1.54 -8.47
N GLU A 43 -29.62 0.48 -8.64
CA GLU A 43 -31.06 0.56 -8.90
C GLU A 43 -31.86 -0.07 -7.76
N ASN A 44 -32.98 0.56 -7.39
CA ASN A 44 -33.94 0.06 -6.38
C ASN A 44 -33.36 -0.25 -4.98
N ILE A 45 -32.17 0.26 -4.66
CA ILE A 45 -31.50 0.12 -3.37
C ILE A 45 -31.74 1.40 -2.56
N SER A 46 -32.08 1.30 -1.27
CA SER A 46 -32.24 2.48 -0.42
C SER A 46 -30.89 3.16 -0.10
N GLU A 47 -30.91 4.46 0.15
CA GLU A 47 -29.70 5.28 0.35
C GLU A 47 -28.74 4.72 1.41
N ASN A 48 -29.27 4.16 2.51
CA ASN A 48 -28.47 3.54 3.56
C ASN A 48 -27.61 2.37 3.02
N TYR A 49 -28.20 1.51 2.19
CA TYR A 49 -27.49 0.40 1.59
C TYR A 49 -26.57 0.85 0.45
N GLN A 50 -26.93 1.90 -0.29
CA GLN A 50 -26.03 2.50 -1.29
C GLN A 50 -24.74 3.00 -0.64
N ASN A 51 -24.85 3.73 0.48
CA ASN A 51 -23.68 4.21 1.24
C ASN A 51 -22.83 3.06 1.78
N LEU A 52 -23.46 1.98 2.27
CA LEU A 52 -22.77 0.80 2.74
C LEU A 52 -22.00 0.11 1.61
N VAL A 53 -22.64 -0.08 0.45
CA VAL A 53 -22.00 -0.65 -0.74
C VAL A 53 -20.84 0.24 -1.17
N HIS A 54 -21.05 1.55 -1.25
CA HIS A 54 -20.03 2.50 -1.65
C HIS A 54 -18.79 2.42 -0.77
N GLN A 55 -18.96 2.49 0.55
CA GLN A 55 -17.85 2.38 1.50
C GLN A 55 -17.10 1.07 1.38
N LYS A 56 -17.83 -0.04 1.20
CA LYS A 56 -17.24 -1.37 1.08
C LYS A 56 -16.44 -1.54 -0.21
N MET A 57 -17.00 -1.15 -1.35
CA MET A 57 -16.33 -1.25 -2.64
C MET A 57 -15.15 -0.28 -2.74
N LEU A 58 -15.32 0.95 -2.24
CA LEU A 58 -14.22 1.90 -2.15
C LEU A 58 -13.08 1.38 -1.28
N SER A 59 -13.38 0.82 -0.10
CA SER A 59 -12.38 0.22 0.78
C SER A 59 -11.71 -1.02 0.18
N LEU A 60 -12.41 -1.76 -0.68
CA LEU A 60 -11.87 -2.92 -1.38
C LEU A 60 -10.88 -2.52 -2.47
N VAL A 61 -11.15 -1.44 -3.21
CA VAL A 61 -10.29 -0.97 -4.30
C VAL A 61 -9.21 0.01 -3.83
N ASN A 62 -9.36 0.66 -2.68
CA ASN A 62 -8.32 1.56 -2.17
C ASN A 62 -7.21 0.76 -1.46
N GLN A 63 -6.15 0.41 -2.19
CA GLN A 63 -5.02 -0.37 -1.68
C GLN A 63 -3.70 0.43 -1.73
N ASN A 64 -2.76 0.08 -0.87
CA ASN A 64 -1.49 0.81 -0.71
C ASN A 64 -0.38 0.41 -1.71
N PHE A 65 -0.63 -0.56 -2.60
CA PHE A 65 0.36 -1.10 -3.52
C PHE A 65 0.17 -0.65 -4.98
N TYR A 66 -0.67 0.35 -5.21
CA TYR A 66 -0.82 1.08 -6.47
C TYR A 66 -1.28 2.51 -6.21
N GLU A 67 -1.23 3.36 -7.25
CA GLU A 67 -1.79 4.70 -7.18
C GLU A 67 -3.30 4.63 -7.42
N PHE A 68 -4.07 4.97 -6.39
CA PHE A 68 -5.53 4.88 -6.41
C PHE A 68 -6.19 6.23 -6.75
N TYR A 69 -7.12 6.21 -7.70
CA TYR A 69 -7.96 7.35 -8.08
C TYR A 69 -9.41 7.08 -7.67
N SER A 70 -9.91 7.88 -6.73
CA SER A 70 -11.28 7.76 -6.25
C SER A 70 -12.30 8.27 -7.27
N PRO A 71 -13.60 7.91 -7.14
CA PRO A 71 -14.66 8.53 -7.94
C PRO A 71 -14.66 10.07 -7.85
N GLY A 72 -14.31 10.59 -6.67
CA GLY A 72 -14.18 12.03 -6.42
C GLY A 72 -13.00 12.67 -7.18
N ASP A 73 -11.91 11.94 -7.39
CA ASP A 73 -10.75 12.43 -8.14
C ASP A 73 -10.99 12.38 -9.64
N LEU A 74 -11.58 11.28 -10.12
CA LEU A 74 -11.93 11.11 -11.52
C LEU A 74 -13.02 12.10 -11.96
N SER A 75 -14.01 12.38 -11.11
CA SER A 75 -15.09 13.31 -11.44
C SER A 75 -14.64 14.77 -11.61
N LYS A 76 -13.55 15.21 -10.97
CA LYS A 76 -13.04 16.59 -11.12
C LYS A 76 -12.64 16.91 -12.57
N SER A 77 -12.04 15.94 -13.26
CA SER A 77 -11.48 16.15 -14.61
C SER A 77 -12.20 15.36 -15.70
N HIS A 78 -12.93 14.30 -15.35
CA HIS A 78 -13.48 13.32 -16.30
C HIS A 78 -14.97 13.03 -16.11
N ARG A 79 -15.73 13.86 -15.38
CA ARG A 79 -17.17 13.65 -15.06
C ARG A 79 -18.01 13.08 -16.21
N LYS A 80 -17.88 13.65 -17.41
CA LYS A 80 -18.64 13.23 -18.60
C LYS A 80 -18.41 11.75 -18.97
N HIS A 81 -17.21 11.23 -18.73
CA HIS A 81 -16.90 9.82 -18.95
C HIS A 81 -17.54 8.94 -17.88
N LEU A 82 -17.50 9.37 -16.61
CA LEU A 82 -18.11 8.63 -15.49
C LEU A 82 -19.62 8.52 -15.68
N ASP A 83 -20.30 9.64 -15.98
CA ASP A 83 -21.74 9.66 -16.19
C ASP A 83 -22.15 8.68 -17.30
N LYS A 84 -21.37 8.62 -18.40
CA LYS A 84 -21.63 7.70 -19.51
C LYS A 84 -21.46 6.22 -19.11
N ILE A 85 -20.44 5.92 -18.30
CA ILE A 85 -20.17 4.56 -17.80
C ILE A 85 -21.28 4.12 -16.82
N LEU A 86 -21.68 4.99 -15.90
CA LEU A 86 -22.67 4.68 -14.86
C LEU A 86 -24.11 4.55 -15.41
N LEU A 87 -24.39 5.15 -16.56
CA LEU A 87 -25.63 4.92 -17.33
C LEU A 87 -25.69 3.52 -17.97
N ASN A 88 -24.63 2.73 -17.86
CA ASN A 88 -24.53 1.29 -18.12
C ASN A 88 -25.20 0.79 -19.41
N LYS A 89 -24.66 1.21 -20.56
CA LYS A 89 -24.97 0.57 -21.84
C LYS A 89 -23.93 -0.52 -22.10
N GLU A 90 -24.29 -1.78 -21.91
CA GLU A 90 -23.37 -2.93 -22.00
C GLU A 90 -22.52 -2.90 -23.29
N ASP A 91 -23.14 -2.58 -24.43
CA ASP A 91 -22.48 -2.54 -25.74
C ASP A 91 -21.39 -1.47 -25.86
N SER A 92 -21.48 -0.37 -25.10
CA SER A 92 -20.49 0.73 -25.14
C SER A 92 -19.53 0.75 -23.96
N LEU A 93 -19.79 -0.05 -22.92
CA LEU A 93 -19.08 0.00 -21.64
C LEU A 93 -17.56 -0.19 -21.82
N SER A 94 -17.13 -1.20 -22.56
CA SER A 94 -15.69 -1.45 -22.77
C SER A 94 -15.00 -0.30 -23.51
N ASN A 95 -15.67 0.31 -24.48
CA ASN A 95 -15.11 1.44 -25.22
C ASN A 95 -15.04 2.69 -24.34
N ASP A 96 -16.08 2.93 -23.53
CA ASP A 96 -16.12 4.07 -22.61
C ASP A 96 -15.05 3.96 -21.51
N LEU A 97 -14.81 2.74 -21.01
CA LEU A 97 -13.72 2.43 -20.09
C LEU A 97 -12.34 2.61 -20.75
N SER A 98 -12.16 2.18 -22.00
CA SER A 98 -10.91 2.41 -22.74
C SER A 98 -10.59 3.90 -22.92
N ILE A 99 -11.61 4.70 -23.23
CA ILE A 99 -11.46 6.16 -23.36
C ILE A 99 -11.05 6.77 -22.01
N LEU A 100 -11.72 6.38 -20.92
CA LEU A 100 -11.38 6.87 -19.58
C LEU A 100 -9.96 6.45 -19.18
N ALA A 101 -9.57 5.20 -19.45
CA ALA A 101 -8.23 4.69 -19.14
C ALA A 101 -7.14 5.53 -19.81
N LYS A 102 -7.32 5.87 -21.09
CA LYS A 102 -6.39 6.74 -21.83
C LYS A 102 -6.39 8.17 -21.29
N ALA A 103 -7.57 8.73 -21.01
CA ALA A 103 -7.71 10.11 -20.57
C ALA A 103 -7.13 10.35 -19.16
N ALA A 104 -7.25 9.37 -18.27
CA ALA A 104 -6.81 9.44 -16.88
C ALA A 104 -5.52 8.63 -16.60
N ASN A 105 -4.89 8.08 -17.63
CA ASN A 105 -3.68 7.23 -17.53
C ASN A 105 -3.82 6.06 -16.53
N LEU A 106 -4.94 5.32 -16.61
CA LEU A 106 -5.24 4.20 -15.73
C LEU A 106 -4.85 2.87 -16.37
N ASP A 107 -4.22 1.99 -15.60
CA ASP A 107 -3.93 0.61 -16.01
C ASP A 107 -5.13 -0.31 -15.73
N TYR A 108 -5.85 -0.06 -14.62
CA TYR A 108 -7.04 -0.82 -14.22
C TYR A 108 -8.19 0.11 -13.84
N ILE A 109 -9.42 -0.26 -14.21
CA ILE A 109 -10.63 0.48 -13.84
C ILE A 109 -11.65 -0.47 -13.23
N PHE A 110 -12.20 -0.06 -12.08
CA PHE A 110 -13.26 -0.78 -11.39
C PHE A 110 -14.59 -0.04 -11.49
N VAL A 111 -15.66 -0.82 -11.71
CA VAL A 111 -17.05 -0.35 -11.75
C VAL A 111 -17.93 -1.36 -11.04
N THR A 112 -18.88 -0.88 -10.25
CA THR A 112 -19.88 -1.74 -9.58
C THR A 112 -21.25 -1.46 -10.16
N VAL A 113 -21.99 -2.50 -10.54
CA VAL A 113 -23.38 -2.39 -11.01
C VAL A 113 -24.24 -3.30 -10.16
N LEU A 114 -25.24 -2.76 -9.47
CA LEU A 114 -26.10 -3.53 -8.58
C LEU A 114 -27.56 -3.10 -8.69
N ASN A 115 -28.45 -4.07 -8.57
CA ASN A 115 -29.88 -3.85 -8.46
C ASN A 115 -30.41 -4.60 -7.23
N ASN A 116 -31.41 -4.03 -6.57
CA ASN A 116 -32.19 -4.76 -5.58
C ASN A 116 -33.28 -5.56 -6.28
N ILE A 117 -33.25 -6.88 -6.11
CA ILE A 117 -34.27 -7.79 -6.64
C ILE A 117 -35.23 -8.33 -5.57
N SER A 118 -35.11 -7.85 -4.33
CA SER A 118 -36.02 -8.22 -3.25
C SER A 118 -37.37 -7.54 -3.45
N GLU A 119 -38.45 -8.33 -3.39
CA GLU A 119 -39.82 -7.82 -3.33
C GLU A 119 -40.22 -7.36 -1.91
N ASP A 120 -39.47 -7.80 -0.89
CA ASP A 120 -39.68 -7.40 0.50
C ASP A 120 -39.04 -6.02 0.78
N PRO A 121 -39.82 -4.99 1.16
CA PRO A 121 -39.28 -3.65 1.44
C PRO A 121 -38.35 -3.60 2.66
N LYS A 122 -38.32 -4.64 3.51
CA LYS A 122 -37.45 -4.72 4.68
C LYS A 122 -36.09 -5.36 4.40
N ARG A 123 -35.92 -5.98 3.23
CA ARG A 123 -34.72 -6.75 2.87
C ARG A 123 -34.16 -6.26 1.55
N VAL A 124 -32.85 -6.28 1.42
CA VAL A 124 -32.17 -5.92 0.17
C VAL A 124 -31.41 -7.12 -0.34
N MET A 125 -31.79 -7.58 -1.53
CA MET A 125 -31.11 -8.65 -2.24
C MET A 125 -30.37 -8.04 -3.43
N LEU A 126 -29.05 -7.94 -3.29
CA LEU A 126 -28.16 -7.37 -4.29
C LEU A 126 -27.93 -8.40 -5.40
N LYS A 127 -28.26 -8.02 -6.63
CA LYS A 127 -27.89 -8.75 -7.86
C LYS A 127 -27.12 -7.81 -8.78
N GLY A 128 -25.98 -8.26 -9.29
CA GLY A 128 -25.25 -7.53 -10.32
C GLY A 128 -23.81 -7.96 -10.41
N GLU A 129 -22.93 -7.04 -10.80
CA GLU A 129 -21.56 -7.34 -11.18
C GLU A 129 -20.56 -6.35 -10.58
N PHE A 130 -19.41 -6.87 -10.19
CA PHE A 130 -18.21 -6.10 -9.96
C PHE A 130 -17.27 -6.30 -11.15
N LEU A 131 -16.90 -5.21 -11.81
CA LEU A 131 -16.20 -5.22 -13.08
C LEU A 131 -14.78 -4.69 -12.92
N ARG A 132 -13.82 -5.35 -13.58
CA ARG A 132 -12.44 -4.87 -13.72
C ARG A 132 -12.06 -4.81 -15.19
N TYR A 133 -11.82 -3.61 -15.67
CA TYR A 133 -11.23 -3.38 -16.99
C TYR A 133 -9.71 -3.31 -16.88
N GLN A 134 -9.01 -3.98 -17.81
CA GLN A 134 -7.56 -3.91 -17.96
C GLN A 134 -7.19 -3.17 -19.25
N ALA A 135 -6.47 -2.06 -19.13
CA ALA A 135 -6.17 -1.19 -20.26
C ALA A 135 -5.15 -1.80 -21.25
N ASN A 136 -4.25 -2.65 -20.76
CA ASN A 136 -3.21 -3.31 -21.56
C ASN A 136 -3.76 -4.37 -22.52
N THR A 137 -4.70 -5.21 -22.05
CA THR A 137 -5.33 -6.27 -22.85
C THR A 137 -6.68 -5.85 -23.44
N ASN A 138 -7.22 -4.71 -22.99
CA ASN A 138 -8.57 -4.25 -23.32
C ASN A 138 -9.65 -5.28 -22.95
N GLU A 139 -9.45 -6.00 -21.85
CA GLU A 139 -10.35 -7.03 -21.37
C GLU A 139 -11.19 -6.53 -20.18
N LEU A 140 -12.43 -7.01 -20.12
CA LEU A 140 -13.37 -6.74 -19.04
C LEU A 140 -13.64 -8.03 -18.27
N TYR A 141 -13.15 -8.08 -17.03
CA TYR A 141 -13.36 -9.18 -16.11
C TYR A 141 -14.59 -8.90 -15.26
N ARG A 142 -15.42 -9.93 -15.03
CA ARG A 142 -16.68 -9.82 -14.31
C ARG A 142 -16.72 -10.78 -13.15
N TYR A 143 -17.16 -10.29 -12.00
CA TYR A 143 -17.53 -11.10 -10.86
C TYR A 143 -19.00 -10.87 -10.55
N GLU A 144 -19.80 -11.91 -10.65
CA GLU A 144 -21.23 -11.86 -10.39
C GLU A 144 -21.50 -11.92 -8.88
N MET A 145 -22.39 -11.06 -8.41
CA MET A 145 -22.83 -11.01 -7.03
C MET A 145 -24.33 -11.25 -6.93
N LEU A 146 -24.71 -12.18 -6.06
CA LEU A 146 -26.08 -12.48 -5.73
C LEU A 146 -26.17 -12.85 -4.24
N SER A 147 -26.46 -11.85 -3.41
CA SER A 147 -26.59 -12.06 -1.97
C SER A 147 -27.51 -11.05 -1.33
N TYR A 148 -27.93 -11.34 -0.10
CA TYR A 148 -28.44 -10.29 0.76
C TYR A 148 -27.34 -9.27 1.08
N ALA A 149 -27.73 -8.02 1.32
CA ALA A 149 -26.79 -6.95 1.63
C ALA A 149 -25.97 -7.23 2.90
N GLU A 150 -26.55 -7.97 3.85
CA GLU A 150 -25.90 -8.43 5.08
C GLU A 150 -24.72 -9.37 4.81
N ASP A 151 -24.80 -10.16 3.74
CA ASP A 151 -23.80 -11.19 3.38
C ASP A 151 -22.77 -10.71 2.36
N ILE A 152 -22.80 -9.42 1.99
CA ILE A 152 -21.92 -8.83 0.97
C ILE A 152 -20.42 -9.05 1.26
N ASN A 153 -20.04 -9.22 2.53
CA ASN A 153 -18.66 -9.46 2.93
C ASN A 153 -18.07 -10.74 2.33
N LEU A 154 -18.89 -11.76 2.06
CA LEU A 154 -18.43 -13.00 1.40
C LEU A 154 -17.98 -12.71 -0.03
N HIS A 155 -18.76 -11.92 -0.77
CA HIS A 155 -18.40 -11.50 -2.12
C HIS A 155 -17.16 -10.60 -2.11
N ILE A 156 -17.02 -9.69 -1.13
CA ILE A 156 -15.84 -8.82 -1.01
C ILE A 156 -14.55 -9.64 -0.88
N GLN A 157 -14.55 -10.71 -0.08
CA GLN A 157 -13.37 -11.57 0.07
C GLN A 157 -13.00 -12.28 -1.24
N ALA A 158 -13.99 -12.78 -1.96
CA ALA A 158 -13.77 -13.42 -3.26
C ALA A 158 -13.26 -12.41 -4.31
N ILE A 159 -13.90 -11.25 -4.43
CA ILE A 159 -13.46 -10.16 -5.31
C ILE A 159 -12.04 -9.74 -4.98
N LYS A 160 -11.70 -9.59 -3.68
CA LYS A 160 -10.35 -9.24 -3.26
C LYS A 160 -9.34 -10.24 -3.81
N LYS A 161 -9.58 -11.53 -3.59
CA LYS A 161 -8.67 -12.60 -4.00
C LYS A 161 -8.53 -12.71 -5.52
N GLU A 162 -9.62 -12.58 -6.25
CA GLU A 162 -9.66 -12.86 -7.69
C GLU A 162 -9.32 -11.63 -8.54
N MET A 163 -9.70 -10.43 -8.09
CA MET A 163 -9.65 -9.22 -8.93
C MET A 163 -8.70 -8.15 -8.41
N ILE A 164 -8.47 -8.07 -7.09
CA ILE A 164 -7.61 -7.05 -6.47
C ILE A 164 -6.19 -7.58 -6.25
N ASP A 165 -6.05 -8.72 -5.58
CA ASP A 165 -4.75 -9.31 -5.23
C ASP A 165 -3.99 -9.84 -6.46
N THR A 166 -4.68 -9.98 -7.60
CA THR A 166 -4.07 -10.33 -8.89
C THR A 166 -3.48 -9.13 -9.64
N ILE A 167 -3.67 -7.90 -9.14
CA ILE A 167 -3.04 -6.70 -9.72
C ILE A 167 -1.55 -6.70 -9.35
N PRO A 168 -0.65 -6.42 -10.31
CA PRO A 168 0.77 -6.26 -10.02
C PRO A 168 1.00 -5.19 -8.95
N HIS A 169 1.77 -5.56 -7.92
CA HIS A 169 2.07 -4.64 -6.84
C HIS A 169 3.14 -3.64 -7.31
N SER A 170 2.73 -2.43 -7.63
CA SER A 170 3.66 -1.33 -7.78
C SER A 170 3.94 -0.76 -6.39
N VAL A 171 4.99 -1.25 -5.76
CA VAL A 171 5.55 -0.52 -4.63
C VAL A 171 5.91 0.86 -5.16
N HIS A 172 5.32 1.90 -4.57
CA HIS A 172 5.88 3.24 -4.67
C HIS A 172 7.28 3.10 -4.09
N THR A 173 8.25 2.81 -4.96
CA THR A 173 9.65 2.79 -4.57
C THR A 173 9.82 4.14 -3.92
N ILE A 174 10.21 4.17 -2.63
CA ILE A 174 10.53 5.38 -1.90
C ILE A 174 11.60 6.08 -2.74
N GLY A 175 11.18 6.89 -3.71
CA GLY A 175 12.02 7.45 -4.75
C GLY A 175 12.15 8.94 -4.54
N ARG A 176 11.16 9.55 -3.84
CA ARG A 176 11.17 10.98 -3.57
C ARG A 176 12.06 11.37 -2.39
N ASN A 177 12.30 10.47 -1.44
CA ASN A 177 13.03 10.79 -0.19
C ASN A 177 14.18 9.82 0.15
N ARG A 178 14.74 9.06 -0.81
CA ARG A 178 15.91 8.18 -0.53
C ARG A 178 17.05 8.95 0.13
N THR A 179 17.29 10.18 -0.33
CA THR A 179 18.32 11.06 0.23
C THR A 179 18.08 11.36 1.70
N TYR A 180 16.84 11.60 2.14
CA TYR A 180 16.52 11.87 3.54
C TYR A 180 16.57 10.63 4.41
N ILE A 181 16.16 9.46 3.89
CA ILE A 181 16.26 8.20 4.64
C ILE A 181 17.73 7.78 4.75
N LEU A 182 18.49 7.84 3.66
CA LEU A 182 19.93 7.56 3.68
C LEU A 182 20.68 8.57 4.56
N ALA A 183 20.32 9.84 4.51
CA ALA A 183 20.88 10.85 5.41
C ALA A 183 20.50 10.58 6.87
N GLY A 184 19.25 10.20 7.16
CA GLY A 184 18.81 9.82 8.50
C GLY A 184 19.56 8.59 9.03
N ILE A 185 19.73 7.56 8.21
CA ILE A 185 20.53 6.36 8.54
C ILE A 185 22.00 6.75 8.75
N ALA A 186 22.58 7.59 7.88
CA ALA A 186 23.95 8.05 8.01
C ALA A 186 24.17 8.87 9.29
N ILE A 187 23.22 9.72 9.69
CA ILE A 187 23.25 10.48 10.94
C ILE A 187 23.20 9.54 12.15
N ILE A 188 22.31 8.54 12.13
CA ILE A 188 22.20 7.55 13.21
C ILE A 188 23.50 6.73 13.31
N LEU A 189 24.07 6.31 12.18
CA LEU A 189 25.35 5.59 12.15
C LEU A 189 26.51 6.48 12.64
N ALA A 190 26.58 7.75 12.22
CA ALA A 190 27.60 8.68 12.68
C ALA A 190 27.50 8.96 14.19
N LEU A 191 26.29 9.07 14.74
CA LEU A 191 26.04 9.21 16.18
C LEU A 191 26.37 7.93 16.96
N ALA A 192 26.05 6.76 16.41
CA ALA A 192 26.39 5.48 17.03
C ALA A 192 27.92 5.25 17.05
N LEU A 193 28.59 5.59 15.95
CA LEU A 193 30.04 5.49 15.85
C LEU A 193 30.74 6.49 16.79
N SER A 194 30.29 7.75 16.87
CA SER A 194 30.90 8.74 17.79
C SER A 194 30.76 8.37 19.27
N GLN A 195 29.68 7.68 19.66
CA GLN A 195 29.55 7.12 21.01
C GLN A 195 30.45 5.89 21.23
N SER A 196 30.70 5.08 20.20
CA SER A 196 31.56 3.89 20.29
C SER A 196 33.05 4.24 20.40
N PHE A 197 33.54 5.30 19.72
CA PHE A 197 34.93 5.76 19.81
C PHE A 197 35.26 6.46 21.13
N THR A 198 34.28 7.04 21.81
CA THR A 198 34.47 7.65 23.14
C THR A 198 34.74 6.59 24.22
N ASP A 199 34.12 5.41 24.12
CA ASP A 199 34.42 4.26 24.99
C ASP A 199 35.70 3.52 24.55
N LEU A 200 36.03 3.47 23.24
CA LEU A 200 37.27 2.85 22.75
C LEU A 200 38.53 3.65 23.16
N GLY A 201 38.45 4.98 23.20
CA GLY A 201 39.52 5.84 23.71
C GLY A 201 39.85 5.61 25.20
N LYS A 202 38.87 5.17 26.00
CA LYS A 202 39.08 4.78 27.41
C LYS A 202 39.83 3.46 27.59
N TYR A 203 39.69 2.53 26.63
CA TYR A 203 40.44 1.26 26.63
C TYR A 203 41.83 1.41 25.99
N LEU A 204 42.00 2.35 25.05
CA LEU A 204 43.30 2.67 24.45
C LEU A 204 44.15 3.63 25.28
N ALA A 205 43.55 4.46 26.14
CA ALA A 205 44.25 5.39 27.04
C ALA A 205 44.33 4.88 28.50
N GLY A 206 44.27 3.56 28.71
CA GLY A 206 44.27 2.92 30.03
C GLY A 206 45.45 1.98 30.24
N GLY A 207 46.66 2.50 30.07
CA GLY A 207 47.91 1.82 30.41
C GLY A 207 48.67 2.59 31.49
N ASP A 208 48.14 2.64 32.70
CA ASP A 208 48.96 2.86 33.89
C ASP A 208 48.49 1.91 34.99
N GLY A 209 49.08 0.72 34.94
CA GLY A 209 48.95 -0.30 35.98
C GLY A 209 49.97 0.01 37.06
N SER A 210 49.47 0.41 38.22
CA SER A 210 50.13 0.46 39.52
C SER A 210 51.41 -0.40 39.66
N GLU A 211 52.56 0.24 39.86
CA GLU A 211 53.65 -0.35 40.63
C GLU A 211 53.66 0.30 42.02
N LYS A 212 53.20 -0.47 43.01
CA LYS A 212 53.42 -0.17 44.42
C LYS A 212 54.91 -0.39 44.71
N ASP A 213 55.58 0.71 45.04
CA ASP A 213 56.61 0.83 46.09
C ASP A 213 57.69 -0.27 46.18
N THR A 214 58.88 -0.02 45.61
CA THR A 214 60.17 -0.48 46.16
C THR A 214 61.26 0.56 45.88
N THR A 215 61.49 1.47 46.82
CA THR A 215 62.72 2.29 46.87
C THR A 215 63.92 1.41 47.26
N PRO A 216 65.04 1.41 46.49
CA PRO A 216 66.31 0.84 46.94
C PRO A 216 67.21 1.91 47.62
N PRO A 217 68.22 1.51 48.40
CA PRO A 217 68.83 2.33 49.44
C PRO A 217 69.80 3.40 48.88
N ILE A 218 69.92 4.51 49.60
CA ILE A 218 70.93 5.54 49.34
C ILE A 218 72.15 5.22 50.22
N GLY A 219 73.26 4.84 49.58
CA GLY A 219 74.59 4.79 50.19
C GLY A 219 75.45 5.93 49.69
N ASN A 220 75.79 6.85 50.59
CA ASN A 220 77.09 7.50 50.78
C ASN A 220 77.01 8.42 52.01
#